data_AF-M6VVW9-F1
#
_entry.id   AF-M6VVW9-F1
#
_cell.length_a   1.000
_cell.length_b   1.000
_cell.length_c   1.000
_cell.angle_alpha   90.00
_cell.angle_beta   90.00
_cell.angle_gamma   90.00
#
_symmetry.space_group_name_H-M   'P 1'
#
loop_
_entity.id
_entity.type
_entity.pdbx_description
1 polymer ?
#
loop_
_entity_poly.entity_id
_entity_poly.type
_entity_poly.pdbx_seq_one_letter_code
_entity_poly.pdbx_strand_id
1 'polypeptide(L)'
;MRFFNLLKTNSNIKILLSIIILSILILFSCKEKQGPGIESWFWVLNPIQLDSKAISEKTYTSDGRITFAKFNSDLVPYSRKQAPEVLKTYLQLSLNSQPSFLRSNRVGGYDHDRFQQRYKGIKVENGIYTVLSKENTIELMMGEFYQVPEDLSSSPKLSEAEALART
;
A
#
# COMPACT_ATOMS: atom_id res chain seq x y z
N MET A 1 23.41 -28.50 26.22
CA MET A 1 23.55 -27.48 25.15
C MET A 1 23.09 -26.14 25.73
N ARG A 2 23.94 -25.39 26.43
CA ARG A 2 24.93 -24.40 25.96
C ARG A 2 24.34 -23.28 25.08
N PHE A 3 23.72 -22.27 25.70
CA PHE A 3 23.56 -20.93 25.10
C PHE A 3 23.71 -19.75 26.07
N PHE A 4 24.15 -19.99 27.31
CA PHE A 4 24.55 -18.92 28.24
C PHE A 4 25.99 -19.15 28.64
N ASN A 5 26.93 -18.79 27.76
CA ASN A 5 28.33 -18.57 28.12
C ASN A 5 29.07 -18.03 26.90
N LEU A 6 28.82 -16.77 26.57
CA LEU A 6 29.72 -15.93 25.79
C LEU A 6 29.19 -14.52 25.96
N LEU A 7 29.84 -13.75 26.83
CA LEU A 7 29.98 -12.29 26.79
C LEU A 7 30.71 -11.92 28.09
N LYS A 8 31.98 -12.36 28.19
CA LYS A 8 32.96 -11.70 29.06
C LYS A 8 33.31 -10.37 28.37
N THR A 9 32.38 -9.43 28.41
CA THR A 9 32.51 -8.16 27.69
C THR A 9 33.31 -7.17 28.53
N ASN A 10 34.30 -6.57 27.87
CA ASN A 10 35.03 -5.40 28.32
C ASN A 10 34.05 -4.30 28.79
N SER A 11 34.38 -3.59 29.88
CA SER A 11 33.55 -2.55 30.50
C SER A 11 33.07 -1.50 29.49
N ASN A 12 33.91 -1.16 28.51
CA ASN A 12 33.58 -0.21 27.43
C ASN A 12 32.42 -0.67 26.53
N ILE A 13 32.25 -1.98 26.32
CA ILE A 13 31.15 -2.52 25.50
C ILE A 13 29.81 -2.46 26.25
N LYS A 14 29.84 -2.65 27.58
CA LYS A 14 28.64 -2.48 28.42
C LYS A 14 28.18 -1.03 28.46
N ILE A 15 29.13 -0.10 28.55
CA ILE A 15 28.85 1.34 28.51
C ILE A 15 28.27 1.73 27.14
N LEU A 16 28.82 1.23 26.04
CA LEU A 16 28.31 1.51 24.69
C LEU A 16 26.89 0.96 24.48
N LEU A 17 26.63 -0.29 24.89
CA LEU A 17 25.29 -0.89 24.82
C LEU A 17 24.28 -0.15 25.71
N SER A 18 24.71 0.26 26.91
CA SER A 18 23.87 1.05 27.82
C SER A 18 23.55 2.43 27.26
N ILE A 19 24.50 3.09 26.58
CA ILE A 19 24.27 4.38 25.91
C ILE A 19 23.28 4.21 24.76
N ILE A 20 23.45 3.16 23.94
CA ILE A 20 22.54 2.87 22.81
C ILE A 20 21.11 2.62 23.32
N ILE A 21 20.95 1.81 24.37
CA ILE A 21 19.64 1.50 24.97
C ILE A 21 19.03 2.76 25.62
N LEU A 22 19.84 3.59 26.28
CA LEU A 22 19.39 4.85 26.89
C LEU A 22 19.00 5.88 25.83
N SER A 23 19.71 5.96 24.70
CA SER A 23 19.34 6.82 23.56
C SER A 23 18.00 6.41 22.93
N ILE A 24 17.74 5.10 22.81
CA ILE A 24 16.45 4.60 22.32
C ILE A 24 15.32 4.97 23.31
N LEU A 25 15.57 4.88 24.62
CA LEU A 25 14.58 5.26 25.64
C LEU A 25 14.28 6.77 25.69
N ILE A 26 15.29 7.62 25.45
CA ILE A 26 15.10 9.08 25.38
C ILE A 26 14.25 9.48 24.17
N LEU A 27 14.33 8.75 23.05
CA LEU A 27 13.47 8.96 21.88
C LEU A 27 11.99 8.60 22.13
N PHE A 28 11.68 7.79 23.14
CA PHE A 28 10.29 7.45 23.51
C PHE A 28 9.70 8.36 24.60
N SER A 29 10.48 9.29 25.18
CA SER A 29 10.08 10.08 26.36
C SER A 29 9.90 11.58 26.10
N CYS A 30 9.57 11.98 24.86
CA CYS A 30 9.07 13.32 24.55
C CYS A 30 7.68 13.20 23.93
N LYS A 31 6.65 13.28 24.79
CA LYS A 31 5.27 13.47 24.36
C LYS A 31 4.93 14.97 24.38
N GLU A 32 4.21 15.37 23.33
CA GLU A 32 3.52 16.65 23.08
C GLU A 32 4.29 17.75 22.33
N LYS A 33 4.01 17.87 21.04
CA LYS A 33 3.10 18.91 20.49
C LYS A 33 2.69 18.53 19.06
N GLN A 34 1.38 18.66 18.79
CA GLN A 34 0.78 18.38 17.50
C GLN A 34 1.34 19.34 16.43
N GLY A 35 1.88 18.77 15.35
CA GLY A 35 2.33 19.46 14.14
C GLY A 35 2.46 18.43 13.01
N PRO A 36 2.19 18.79 11.73
CA PRO A 36 1.92 17.84 10.65
C PRO A 36 3.21 17.28 10.01
N GLY A 37 4.21 16.92 10.82
CA GLY A 37 5.56 16.59 10.33
C GLY A 37 6.07 15.18 10.66
N ILE A 38 5.45 14.46 11.59
CA ILE A 38 5.98 13.17 12.11
C ILE A 38 5.08 11.95 11.87
N GLU A 39 3.87 12.14 11.33
CA GLU A 39 2.96 11.05 10.93
C GLU A 39 3.39 10.37 9.60
N SER A 40 4.43 10.89 8.92
CA SER A 40 4.77 10.51 7.55
C SER A 40 5.63 9.25 7.40
N TRP A 41 6.15 8.66 8.48
CA TRP A 41 7.00 7.46 8.39
C TRP A 41 6.39 6.24 9.09
N PHE A 42 5.38 6.40 9.95
CA PHE A 42 4.77 5.30 10.69
C PHE A 42 3.89 4.39 9.84
N TRP A 43 3.34 4.86 8.71
CA TRP A 43 2.57 4.01 7.79
C TRP A 43 3.44 3.03 6.99
N VAL A 44 4.76 3.24 6.95
CA VAL A 44 5.72 2.37 6.25
C VAL A 44 5.97 1.06 7.03
N LEU A 45 5.62 1.00 8.31
CA LEU A 45 6.02 -0.11 9.20
C LEU A 45 4.98 -1.24 9.34
N ASN A 46 3.76 -1.07 8.83
CA ASN A 46 2.71 -2.10 8.88
C ASN A 46 2.22 -2.44 7.47
N PRO A 47 2.80 -3.45 6.79
CA PRO A 47 2.27 -3.90 5.51
C PRO A 47 0.85 -4.41 5.68
N ILE A 48 -0.04 -4.04 4.77
CA ILE A 48 -1.44 -4.49 4.79
C ILE A 48 -1.47 -5.98 4.47
N GLN A 49 -1.85 -6.78 5.45
CA GLN A 49 -2.03 -8.22 5.29
C GLN A 49 -3.48 -8.51 4.89
N LEU A 50 -3.64 -9.60 4.13
CA LEU A 50 -4.97 -10.09 3.77
C LEU A 50 -5.69 -10.56 5.05
N ASP A 51 -6.84 -9.96 5.35
CA ASP A 51 -7.68 -10.36 6.46
C ASP A 51 -9.03 -10.88 5.95
N SER A 52 -9.35 -12.13 6.31
CA SER A 52 -10.60 -12.79 5.95
C SER A 52 -11.87 -12.04 6.42
N LYS A 53 -11.76 -11.18 7.44
CA LYS A 53 -12.89 -10.42 8.00
C LYS A 53 -13.04 -9.03 7.37
N ALA A 54 -12.05 -8.56 6.63
CA ALA A 54 -12.03 -7.19 6.12
C ALA A 54 -13.02 -6.94 4.98
N ILE A 55 -13.37 -7.97 4.20
CA ILE A 55 -14.34 -7.84 3.10
C ILE A 55 -15.63 -8.54 3.50
N SER A 56 -16.74 -7.79 3.47
CA SER A 56 -18.09 -8.31 3.73
C SER A 56 -18.79 -8.80 2.46
N GLU A 57 -18.47 -8.20 1.32
CA GLU A 57 -19.06 -8.54 0.02
C GLU A 57 -18.05 -8.35 -1.10
N LYS A 58 -18.08 -9.20 -2.12
CA LYS A 58 -17.20 -9.11 -3.30
C LYS A 58 -17.89 -9.62 -4.55
N THR A 59 -17.60 -8.96 -5.68
CA THR A 59 -18.02 -9.40 -7.02
C THR A 59 -16.78 -9.66 -7.88
N TYR A 60 -16.92 -10.62 -8.78
CA TYR A 60 -15.86 -11.06 -9.67
C TYR A 60 -16.25 -10.93 -11.14
N THR A 61 -15.26 -10.75 -12.01
CA THR A 61 -15.35 -11.07 -13.43
C THR A 61 -15.42 -12.60 -13.65
N SER A 62 -15.76 -13.02 -14.86
CA SER A 62 -15.75 -14.44 -15.26
C SER A 62 -14.37 -15.10 -15.14
N ASP A 63 -13.29 -14.33 -15.21
CA ASP A 63 -11.90 -14.78 -15.05
C ASP A 63 -11.35 -14.60 -13.62
N GLY A 64 -12.23 -14.31 -12.65
CA GLY A 64 -11.90 -14.38 -11.22
C GLY A 64 -11.23 -13.13 -10.63
N ARG A 65 -11.17 -12.01 -11.36
CA ARG A 65 -10.71 -10.73 -10.83
C ARG A 65 -11.80 -10.05 -10.03
N ILE A 66 -11.43 -9.40 -8.93
CA ILE A 66 -12.38 -8.64 -8.11
C ILE A 66 -12.68 -7.31 -8.82
N THR A 67 -13.96 -7.04 -9.04
CA THR A 67 -14.45 -5.77 -9.64
C THR A 67 -15.12 -4.86 -8.63
N PHE A 68 -15.54 -5.44 -7.50
CA PHE A 68 -16.16 -4.75 -6.40
C PHE A 68 -15.82 -5.48 -5.11
N ALA A 69 -15.50 -4.73 -4.06
CA ALA A 69 -15.46 -5.25 -2.70
C ALA A 69 -15.98 -4.19 -1.72
N LYS A 70 -16.87 -4.61 -0.84
CA LYS A 70 -17.33 -3.83 0.31
C LYS A 70 -16.53 -4.25 1.54
N PHE A 71 -15.95 -3.27 2.23
CA PHE A 71 -15.18 -3.53 3.44
C PHE A 71 -16.10 -3.62 4.66
N ASN A 72 -15.64 -4.36 5.66
CA ASN A 72 -16.20 -4.34 7.00
C ASN A 72 -15.37 -3.34 7.84
N SER A 73 -15.64 -2.05 7.65
CA SER A 73 -14.89 -0.96 8.27
C SER A 73 -15.00 -0.94 9.80
N ASP A 74 -16.04 -1.55 10.37
CA ASP A 74 -16.20 -1.70 11.82
C ASP A 74 -15.26 -2.75 12.43
N LEU A 75 -14.93 -3.82 11.69
CA LEU A 75 -14.04 -4.89 12.16
C LEU A 75 -12.58 -4.66 11.79
N VAL A 76 -12.33 -4.22 10.55
CA VAL A 76 -10.97 -4.01 10.02
C VAL A 76 -10.92 -2.66 9.29
N PRO A 77 -10.70 -1.56 10.01
CA PRO A 77 -10.66 -0.24 9.41
C PRO A 77 -9.34 -0.03 8.66
N TYR A 78 -9.43 0.27 7.37
CA TYR A 78 -8.32 0.82 6.59
C TYR A 78 -8.50 2.30 6.38
N SER A 79 -7.45 3.08 6.61
CA SER A 79 -7.48 4.51 6.34
C SER A 79 -7.49 4.80 4.83
N ARG A 80 -8.05 5.94 4.43
CA ARG A 80 -8.03 6.42 3.03
C ARG A 80 -6.62 6.45 2.44
N LYS A 81 -5.61 6.83 3.24
CA LYS A 81 -4.19 6.88 2.83
C LYS A 81 -3.61 5.50 2.51
N GLN A 82 -4.18 4.44 3.06
CA GLN A 82 -3.76 3.06 2.82
C GLN A 82 -4.31 2.47 1.51
N ALA A 83 -5.16 3.20 0.78
CA ALA A 83 -5.80 2.73 -0.45
C ALA A 83 -4.86 2.08 -1.47
N PRO A 84 -3.65 2.62 -1.78
CA PRO A 84 -2.73 1.95 -2.71
C PRO A 84 -2.33 0.54 -2.26
N GLU A 85 -2.06 0.35 -0.98
CA GLU A 85 -1.64 -0.93 -0.43
C GLU A 85 -2.84 -1.89 -0.25
N VAL A 86 -4.02 -1.37 0.09
CA VAL A 86 -5.26 -2.16 0.10
C VAL A 86 -5.55 -2.73 -1.28
N LEU A 87 -5.44 -1.89 -2.33
CA LEU A 87 -5.64 -2.33 -3.71
C LEU A 87 -4.62 -3.39 -4.12
N LYS A 88 -3.33 -3.22 -3.81
CA LYS A 88 -2.32 -4.24 -4.10
C LYS A 88 -2.61 -5.56 -3.40
N THR A 89 -2.89 -5.53 -2.10
CA THR A 89 -3.11 -6.73 -1.28
C THR A 89 -4.36 -7.49 -1.71
N TYR A 90 -5.51 -6.80 -1.79
CA TYR A 90 -6.78 -7.48 -2.03
C TYR A 90 -7.01 -7.85 -3.50
N LEU A 91 -6.47 -7.06 -4.43
CA LEU A 91 -6.53 -7.40 -5.86
C LEU A 91 -5.36 -8.28 -6.30
N GLN A 92 -4.46 -8.65 -5.39
CA GLN A 92 -3.30 -9.50 -5.63
C GLN A 92 -2.46 -9.02 -6.82
N LEU A 93 -2.21 -7.70 -6.87
CA LEU A 93 -1.44 -7.13 -7.95
C LEU A 93 -0.03 -7.70 -7.99
N SER A 94 0.43 -7.91 -9.21
CA SER A 94 1.81 -8.29 -9.53
C SER A 94 2.81 -7.29 -8.92
N LEU A 95 4.04 -7.72 -8.64
CA LEU A 95 5.08 -6.90 -8.00
C LEU A 95 5.42 -5.64 -8.81
N ASN A 96 5.37 -5.77 -10.14
CA ASN A 96 5.63 -4.68 -11.06
C ASN A 96 4.39 -3.84 -11.38
N SER A 97 3.23 -4.19 -10.82
CA SER A 97 1.97 -3.49 -11.00
C SER A 97 1.62 -2.65 -9.78
N GLN A 98 1.33 -1.36 -10.00
CA GLN A 98 1.05 -0.42 -8.93
C GLN A 98 -0.18 0.46 -9.24
N PRO A 99 -1.05 0.72 -8.25
CA PRO A 99 -2.04 1.77 -8.34
C PRO A 99 -1.38 3.14 -8.18
N SER A 100 -1.56 4.02 -9.16
CA SER A 100 -1.15 5.42 -9.08
C SER A 100 -2.37 6.31 -8.87
N PHE A 101 -2.35 7.17 -7.86
CA PHE A 101 -3.45 8.10 -7.61
C PHE A 101 -3.67 8.99 -8.85
N LEU A 102 -4.92 9.07 -9.31
CA LEU A 102 -5.31 9.83 -10.51
C LEU A 102 -6.04 11.12 -10.12
N ARG A 103 -7.10 11.01 -9.32
CA ARG A 103 -7.91 12.15 -8.85
C ARG A 103 -8.80 11.74 -7.69
N SER A 104 -9.26 12.74 -6.94
CA SER A 104 -10.26 12.60 -5.87
C SER A 104 -11.45 13.50 -6.16
N ASN A 105 -12.66 12.99 -5.94
CA ASN A 105 -13.88 13.79 -5.93
C ASN A 105 -14.66 13.53 -4.63
N ARG A 106 -15.27 14.56 -4.05
CA ARG A 106 -16.18 14.42 -2.91
C ARG A 106 -17.62 14.34 -3.43
N VAL A 107 -18.35 13.28 -3.10
CA VAL A 107 -19.77 13.13 -3.44
C VAL A 107 -20.55 12.73 -2.19
N GLY A 108 -21.40 13.64 -1.72
CA GLY A 108 -22.07 13.48 -0.43
C GLY A 108 -21.07 13.32 0.72
N GLY A 109 -21.25 12.24 1.49
CA GLY A 109 -20.39 11.89 2.63
C GLY A 109 -19.09 11.17 2.27
N TYR A 110 -18.81 10.92 0.99
CA TYR A 110 -17.72 10.05 0.55
C TYR A 110 -16.66 10.78 -0.29
N ASP A 111 -15.42 10.40 -0.08
CA ASP A 111 -14.30 10.69 -0.99
C ASP A 111 -14.16 9.55 -1.98
N HIS A 112 -14.11 9.86 -3.27
CA HIS A 112 -13.96 8.91 -4.36
C HIS A 112 -12.56 9.06 -4.96
N ASP A 113 -11.62 8.23 -4.50
CA ASP A 113 -10.25 8.24 -4.97
C ASP A 113 -10.08 7.27 -6.14
N ARG A 114 -9.74 7.81 -7.32
CA ARG A 114 -9.49 7.02 -8.52
C ARG A 114 -8.00 6.73 -8.64
N PHE A 115 -7.67 5.49 -8.97
CA PHE A 115 -6.31 5.00 -9.16
C PHE A 115 -6.17 4.42 -10.56
N GLN A 116 -5.12 4.83 -11.27
CA GLN A 116 -4.68 4.27 -12.53
C GLN A 116 -3.64 3.18 -12.28
N GLN A 117 -3.91 1.96 -12.76
CA GLN A 117 -2.93 0.89 -12.77
C GLN A 117 -1.77 1.25 -13.69
N ARG A 118 -0.55 1.01 -13.20
CA ARG A 118 0.68 1.09 -13.97
C ARG A 118 1.48 -0.19 -13.80
N TYR A 119 2.02 -0.71 -14.89
CA TYR A 119 2.93 -1.85 -14.89
C TYR A 119 4.31 -1.38 -15.36
N LYS A 120 5.36 -1.58 -14.56
CA LYS A 120 6.72 -1.05 -14.82
C LYS A 120 6.71 0.45 -15.16
N GLY A 121 5.83 1.22 -14.51
CA GLY A 121 5.63 2.65 -14.74
C GLY A 121 4.71 3.01 -15.92
N ILE A 122 4.41 2.07 -16.83
CA ILE A 122 3.56 2.29 -18.01
C ILE A 122 2.09 2.13 -17.64
N LYS A 123 1.23 3.02 -18.15
CA LYS A 123 -0.22 2.94 -17.94
C LYS A 123 -0.77 1.64 -18.51
N VAL A 124 -1.52 0.89 -17.70
CA VAL A 124 -2.37 -0.21 -18.19
C VAL A 124 -3.68 0.40 -18.69
N GLU A 125 -3.99 0.19 -19.96
CA GLU A 125 -5.21 0.72 -20.56
C GLU A 125 -6.46 0.19 -19.84
N ASN A 126 -7.45 1.06 -19.61
CA ASN A 126 -8.68 0.78 -18.86
C ASN A 126 -8.48 0.30 -17.41
N GLY A 127 -7.25 0.15 -16.93
CA GLY A 127 -6.91 -0.26 -15.57
C GLY A 127 -7.21 0.83 -14.55
N ILE A 128 -8.47 0.99 -14.17
CA ILE A 128 -8.93 2.02 -13.21
C ILE A 128 -9.67 1.37 -12.07
N TYR A 129 -9.29 1.73 -10.85
CA TYR A 129 -10.04 1.40 -9.64
C TYR A 129 -10.46 2.68 -8.92
N THR A 130 -11.58 2.64 -8.22
CA THR A 130 -12.07 3.72 -7.37
C THR A 130 -12.23 3.17 -5.94
N VAL A 131 -11.63 3.84 -4.97
CA VAL A 131 -11.82 3.56 -3.55
C VAL A 131 -12.72 4.65 -2.98
N LEU A 132 -13.79 4.26 -2.29
CA LEU A 132 -14.62 5.21 -1.57
C LEU A 132 -14.28 5.15 -0.08
N SER A 133 -14.12 6.33 0.50
CA SER A 133 -13.87 6.48 1.93
C SER A 133 -14.86 7.44 2.56
N LYS A 134 -15.28 7.14 3.80
CA LYS A 134 -16.07 8.04 4.64
C LYS A 134 -15.27 8.33 5.90
N GLU A 135 -15.15 9.60 6.28
CA GLU A 135 -14.44 10.01 7.51
C GLU A 135 -13.03 9.40 7.62
N ASN A 136 -12.30 9.36 6.50
CA ASN A 136 -10.97 8.78 6.37
C ASN A 136 -10.90 7.23 6.50
N THR A 137 -12.02 6.52 6.50
CA THR A 137 -12.06 5.03 6.50
C THR A 137 -12.55 4.51 5.15
N ILE A 138 -11.88 3.49 4.60
CA ILE A 138 -12.26 2.82 3.34
C ILE A 138 -13.51 1.98 3.57
N GLU A 139 -14.53 2.21 2.75
CA GLU A 139 -15.83 1.56 2.84
C GLU A 139 -16.04 0.56 1.70
N LEU A 140 -15.58 0.91 0.49
CA LEU A 140 -15.67 0.02 -0.67
C LEU A 140 -14.60 0.37 -1.70
N MET A 141 -14.34 -0.59 -2.58
CA MET A 141 -13.53 -0.40 -3.76
C MET A 141 -14.24 -1.01 -4.98
N MET A 142 -14.18 -0.34 -6.13
CA MET A 142 -14.75 -0.84 -7.39
C MET A 142 -13.96 -0.42 -8.62
N GLY A 143 -13.92 -1.27 -9.64
CA GLY A 143 -13.28 -0.97 -10.92
C GLY A 143 -12.69 -2.20 -11.59
N GLU A 144 -11.72 -1.98 -12.46
CA GLU A 144 -11.07 -3.03 -13.23
C GLU A 144 -9.56 -2.80 -13.20
N PHE A 145 -8.81 -3.73 -12.61
CA PHE A 145 -7.37 -3.86 -12.80
C PHE A 145 -7.10 -5.19 -13.51
N TYR A 146 -6.06 -5.23 -14.34
CA TYR A 146 -5.74 -6.38 -15.17
C TYR A 146 -4.50 -7.10 -14.65
N GLN A 147 -4.49 -8.43 -14.74
CA GLN A 147 -3.27 -9.18 -14.50
C GLN A 147 -2.33 -8.99 -15.69
N VAL A 148 -1.18 -8.37 -15.47
CA VAL A 148 -0.13 -8.24 -16.49
C VAL A 148 0.91 -9.34 -16.24
N PRO A 149 1.28 -10.14 -17.26
CA PRO A 149 2.35 -11.13 -17.12
C PRO A 149 3.65 -10.49 -16.65
N GLU A 150 4.32 -11.10 -15.66
CA GLU A 150 5.52 -10.51 -15.04
C GLU A 150 6.71 -10.40 -16.02
N ASP A 151 6.73 -11.27 -17.02
CA ASP A 151 7.74 -11.33 -18.08
C ASP A 151 7.44 -10.39 -19.27
N LEU A 152 6.32 -9.66 -19.25
CA LEU A 152 6.00 -8.71 -20.31
C LEU A 152 7.09 -7.63 -20.39
N SER A 153 7.74 -7.54 -21.54
CA SER A 153 8.73 -6.50 -21.82
C SER A 153 8.05 -5.14 -21.94
N SER A 154 8.58 -4.16 -21.19
CA SER A 154 8.17 -2.76 -21.27
C SER A 154 9.02 -1.95 -22.25
N SER A 155 9.95 -2.58 -22.97
CA SER A 155 10.83 -1.92 -23.94
C SER A 155 10.20 -1.93 -25.33
N PRO A 156 9.87 -0.75 -25.91
CA PRO A 156 9.26 -0.67 -27.22
C PRO A 156 10.26 -1.10 -28.31
N LYS A 157 9.75 -1.79 -29.34
CA LYS A 157 10.54 -2.16 -30.54
C LYS A 157 10.47 -1.13 -31.66
N LEU A 158 9.52 -0.20 -31.56
CA LEU A 158 9.32 0.89 -32.50
C LEU A 158 9.46 2.20 -31.73
N SER A 159 10.03 3.21 -32.39
CA SER A 159 9.92 4.59 -31.93
C SER A 159 8.47 5.09 -32.02
N GLU A 160 8.17 6.18 -31.32
CA GLU A 160 6.86 6.83 -31.37
C GLU A 160 6.47 7.22 -32.80
N ALA A 161 7.41 7.80 -33.57
CA ALA A 161 7.17 8.21 -34.95
C ALA A 161 6.85 7.02 -35.88
N GLU A 162 7.58 5.90 -35.74
CA GLU A 162 7.33 4.69 -36.50
C GLU A 162 5.99 4.03 -36.13
N ALA A 163 5.59 4.08 -34.86
CA ALA A 163 4.30 3.56 -34.42
C ALA A 163 3.15 4.41 -34.95
N LEU A 164 3.26 5.74 -34.88
CA LEU A 164 2.23 6.66 -35.38
C LEU A 164 1.99 6.49 -36.88
N ALA A 165 3.04 6.30 -37.67
CA ALA A 165 2.95 6.08 -39.12
C ALA A 165 2.26 4.76 -39.53
N ARG A 166 1.96 3.86 -38.58
CA ARG A 166 1.29 2.57 -38.80
C ARG A 166 -0.18 2.56 -38.36
N THR A 167 -0.70 3.69 -37.90
CA THR A 167 -2.11 3.86 -37.51
C THR A 167 -2.98 4.04 -38.74
#